data_AF-A0A9X4RVW2-F1
#
_entry.id   AF-A0A9X4RVW2-F1
#
_cell.length_a   1.000
_cell.length_b   1.000
_cell.length_c   1.000
_cell.angle_alpha   90.00
_cell.angle_beta   90.00
_cell.angle_gamma   90.00
#
_symmetry.space_group_name_H-M   'P 1'
#
loop_
_entity.id
_entity.type
_entity.pdbx_description
1 polymer ?
#
loop_
_entity_poly.entity_id
_entity_poly.type
_entity_poly.pdbx_seq_one_letter_code
_entity_poly.pdbx_strand_id
1 'polypeptide(L)'
;MTSTNISEAYKDSEIIQLASKTGGSLTIELMNYLTDTKNPIEMKIALINALGWDIDGKNNSTQFYEYLKVKNNLKDINEASAEILICYAYLKAMDNYFDVDDAIKYAQKAKSKNYKNSYTINIICVLIEDQKAMDSDWCEVYKLTNNVRVNNLLNKDMKEDAINIIFGYMDLYKDNCK
;
A
#
# COMPACT_ATOMS: atom_id res chain seq x y z
N MET A 1 6.90 -5.85 -0.21
CA MET A 1 6.16 -4.81 -0.99
C MET A 1 6.53 -4.74 -2.46
N THR A 2 7.83 -4.66 -2.81
CA THR A 2 8.30 -4.44 -4.20
C THR A 2 8.26 -5.72 -5.04
N SER A 3 8.45 -6.87 -4.41
CA SER A 3 8.36 -8.20 -5.05
C SER A 3 6.92 -8.71 -5.26
N THR A 4 5.91 -7.98 -4.76
CA THR A 4 4.48 -8.29 -4.93
C THR A 4 3.89 -7.34 -5.96
N ASN A 5 3.84 -7.75 -7.23
CA ASN A 5 3.31 -6.92 -8.32
C ASN A 5 1.77 -6.90 -8.35
N ILE A 6 1.17 -6.32 -7.30
CA ILE A 6 -0.28 -6.21 -7.09
C ILE A 6 -0.99 -5.60 -8.31
N SER A 7 -0.34 -4.65 -8.98
CA SER A 7 -0.90 -3.93 -10.13
C SER A 7 -1.25 -4.83 -11.32
N GLU A 8 -0.59 -5.97 -11.47
CA GLU A 8 -0.83 -6.94 -12.55
C GLU A 8 -2.28 -7.47 -12.54
N ALA A 9 -2.88 -7.62 -11.35
CA ALA A 9 -4.27 -8.06 -11.21
C ALA A 9 -5.29 -7.06 -11.78
N TYR A 10 -4.86 -5.82 -12.05
CA TYR A 10 -5.69 -4.70 -12.51
C TYR A 10 -5.14 -4.04 -13.80
N LYS A 11 -4.25 -4.71 -14.53
CA LYS A 11 -3.55 -4.16 -15.70
C LYS A 11 -4.45 -3.67 -16.84
N ASP A 12 -5.67 -4.17 -16.92
CA ASP A 12 -6.63 -3.77 -17.95
C ASP A 12 -7.31 -2.42 -17.64
N SER A 13 -7.11 -1.88 -16.44
CA SER A 13 -7.64 -0.58 -16.03
C SER A 13 -6.81 0.57 -16.58
N GLU A 14 -7.48 1.55 -17.21
CA GLU A 14 -6.83 2.71 -17.82
C GLU A 14 -5.98 3.52 -16.82
N ILE A 15 -6.43 3.68 -15.58
CA ILE A 15 -5.67 4.42 -14.56
C ILE A 15 -4.37 3.68 -14.17
N ILE A 16 -4.39 2.35 -14.18
CA ILE A 16 -3.23 1.52 -13.86
C ILE A 16 -2.21 1.59 -15.00
N GLN A 17 -2.69 1.52 -16.25
CA GLN A 17 -1.86 1.74 -17.44
C GLN A 17 -1.29 3.15 -17.52
N LEU A 18 -2.04 4.16 -17.06
CA LEU A 18 -1.54 5.52 -16.96
C LEU A 18 -0.40 5.59 -15.95
N ALA A 19 -0.61 5.07 -14.74
CA ALA A 19 0.40 5.05 -13.68
C ALA A 19 1.69 4.33 -14.12
N SER A 20 1.59 3.20 -14.82
CA SER A 20 2.77 2.46 -15.30
C SER A 20 3.58 3.21 -16.35
N LYS A 21 3.03 4.27 -16.96
CA LYS A 21 3.68 5.06 -18.03
C LYS A 21 4.31 6.36 -17.53
N THR A 22 4.18 6.70 -16.25
CA THR A 22 4.66 7.99 -15.72
C THR A 22 6.15 8.00 -15.34
N GLY A 23 6.88 6.91 -15.56
CA GLY A 23 8.21 6.73 -14.99
C GLY A 23 8.19 6.66 -13.45
N GLY A 24 7.01 6.40 -12.88
CA GLY A 24 6.77 6.33 -11.45
C GLY A 24 6.48 7.67 -10.76
N SER A 25 6.40 8.77 -11.49
CA SER A 25 5.96 10.05 -10.93
C SER A 25 4.45 10.03 -10.66
N LEU A 26 4.05 10.52 -9.48
CA LEU A 26 2.65 10.68 -9.10
C LEU A 26 2.11 12.00 -9.68
N THR A 27 1.44 11.92 -10.83
CA THR A 27 0.89 13.11 -11.52
C THR A 27 -0.38 13.64 -10.81
N ILE A 28 -0.80 14.87 -11.14
CA ILE A 28 -2.03 15.47 -10.61
C ILE A 28 -3.26 14.60 -10.89
N GLU A 29 -3.34 13.99 -12.07
CA GLU A 29 -4.44 13.08 -12.43
C GLU A 29 -4.49 11.86 -11.52
N LEU A 30 -3.34 11.24 -11.23
CA LEU A 30 -3.25 10.12 -10.31
C LEU A 30 -3.58 10.54 -8.88
N MET A 31 -3.14 11.74 -8.43
CA MET A 31 -3.50 12.27 -7.11
C MET A 31 -5.01 12.56 -6.99
N ASN A 32 -5.64 13.06 -8.05
CA ASN A 32 -7.10 13.19 -8.10
C ASN A 32 -7.77 11.81 -7.92
N TYR A 33 -7.25 10.78 -8.59
CA TYR A 33 -7.78 9.42 -8.45
C TYR A 33 -7.65 8.87 -7.04
N LEU A 34 -6.48 9.05 -6.40
CA LEU A 34 -6.23 8.61 -5.02
C LEU A 34 -7.13 9.31 -4.00
N THR A 35 -7.50 10.57 -4.25
CA THR A 35 -8.30 11.39 -3.32
C THR A 35 -9.81 11.30 -3.50
N ASP A 36 -10.29 10.76 -4.62
CA ASP A 36 -11.72 10.52 -4.83
C ASP A 36 -12.20 9.34 -3.98
N THR A 37 -13.19 9.59 -3.11
CA THR A 37 -13.77 8.58 -2.22
C THR A 37 -14.67 7.57 -2.93
N LYS A 38 -14.99 7.80 -4.21
CA LYS A 38 -15.74 6.84 -5.03
C LYS A 38 -14.86 5.73 -5.59
N ASN A 39 -13.55 5.95 -5.65
CA ASN A 39 -12.62 4.96 -6.17
C ASN A 39 -12.32 3.88 -5.12
N PRO A 40 -12.38 2.58 -5.47
CA PRO A 40 -12.09 1.49 -4.55
C PRO A 40 -10.66 1.56 -4.01
N ILE A 41 -10.47 1.21 -2.73
CA ILE A 41 -9.15 1.25 -2.09
C ILE A 41 -8.14 0.30 -2.76
N GLU A 42 -8.57 -0.88 -3.21
CA GLU A 42 -7.72 -1.81 -3.96
C GLU A 42 -7.14 -1.19 -5.24
N MET A 43 -7.92 -0.38 -5.95
CA MET A 43 -7.47 0.31 -7.17
C MET A 43 -6.46 1.40 -6.85
N LYS A 44 -6.65 2.14 -5.74
CA LYS A 44 -5.69 3.15 -5.27
C LYS A 44 -4.35 2.52 -4.92
N ILE A 45 -4.37 1.36 -4.26
CA ILE A 45 -3.17 0.60 -3.92
C ILE A 45 -2.50 0.02 -5.17
N ALA A 46 -3.27 -0.55 -6.09
CA ALA A 46 -2.76 -1.04 -7.36
C ALA A 46 -2.10 0.07 -8.18
N LEU A 47 -2.67 1.27 -8.19
CA LEU A 47 -2.10 2.46 -8.83
C LEU A 47 -0.74 2.79 -8.23
N ILE A 48 -0.63 2.87 -6.89
CA ILE A 48 0.65 3.16 -6.22
C ILE A 48 1.69 2.07 -6.52
N ASN A 49 1.28 0.80 -6.52
CA ASN A 49 2.15 -0.31 -6.89
C ASN A 49 2.65 -0.20 -8.34
N ALA A 50 1.79 0.23 -9.28
CA ALA A 50 2.12 0.41 -10.69
C ALA A 50 3.13 1.55 -10.96
N LEU A 51 3.22 2.54 -10.07
CA LEU A 51 4.28 3.55 -10.13
C LEU A 51 5.67 2.92 -9.96
N GLY A 52 5.74 1.79 -9.24
CA GLY A 52 6.96 1.08 -8.92
C GLY A 52 7.87 1.84 -7.96
N TRP A 53 8.83 1.12 -7.40
CA TRP A 53 9.89 1.69 -6.56
C TRP A 53 11.11 2.06 -7.41
N ASP A 54 11.94 2.98 -6.92
CA ASP A 54 13.26 3.32 -7.49
C ASP A 54 14.24 3.55 -6.34
N ILE A 55 15.52 3.21 -6.54
CA ILE A 55 16.56 3.29 -5.51
C ILE A 55 16.79 4.71 -5.00
N ASP A 56 16.62 5.71 -5.87
CA ASP A 56 16.76 7.12 -5.52
C ASP A 56 15.49 7.68 -4.85
N GLY A 57 14.43 6.86 -4.75
CA GLY A 57 13.10 7.29 -4.35
C GLY A 57 12.44 8.19 -5.39
N LYS A 58 11.14 8.49 -5.22
CA LYS A 58 10.39 9.32 -6.17
C LYS A 58 9.77 10.56 -5.55
N ASN A 59 9.91 10.72 -4.23
CA ASN A 59 9.35 11.81 -3.44
C ASN A 59 7.82 11.97 -3.61
N ASN A 60 7.13 10.90 -4.01
CA ASN A 60 5.71 10.92 -4.32
C ASN A 60 4.87 11.16 -3.06
N SER A 61 5.30 10.66 -1.90
CA SER A 61 4.62 10.89 -0.62
C SER A 61 4.60 12.37 -0.25
N THR A 62 5.73 13.08 -0.39
CA THR A 62 5.82 14.52 -0.17
C THR A 62 4.92 15.27 -1.15
N GLN A 63 4.99 14.96 -2.45
CA GLN A 63 4.13 15.59 -3.46
C GLN A 63 2.65 15.37 -3.18
N PHE A 64 2.27 14.17 -2.75
CA PHE A 64 0.90 13.84 -2.38
C PHE A 64 0.44 14.65 -1.16
N TYR A 65 1.29 14.82 -0.14
CA TYR A 65 0.94 15.62 1.02
C TYR A 65 0.79 17.11 0.69
N GLU A 66 1.69 17.66 -0.13
CA GLU A 66 1.56 19.04 -0.63
C GLU A 66 0.25 19.24 -1.41
N TYR A 67 -0.11 18.26 -2.26
CA TYR A 67 -1.37 18.27 -2.98
C TYR A 67 -2.57 18.26 -2.01
N LEU A 68 -2.57 17.40 -0.99
CA LEU A 68 -3.65 17.31 0.01
C LEU A 68 -3.82 18.60 0.82
N LYS A 69 -2.72 19.28 1.16
CA LYS A 69 -2.75 20.59 1.84
C LYS A 69 -3.54 21.62 1.03
N VAL A 70 -3.33 21.66 -0.29
CA VAL A 70 -4.01 22.62 -1.17
C VAL A 70 -5.43 22.17 -1.51
N LYS A 71 -5.61 20.92 -1.94
CA LYS A 71 -6.87 20.41 -2.46
C LYS A 71 -7.93 20.20 -1.37
N ASN A 72 -7.52 19.68 -0.21
CA ASN A 72 -8.40 19.27 0.86
C ASN A 72 -8.29 20.18 2.10
N ASN A 73 -7.46 21.23 2.04
CA ASN A 73 -7.13 22.07 3.20
C ASN A 73 -6.63 21.27 4.41
N LEU A 74 -5.96 20.13 4.14
CA LEU A 74 -5.50 19.20 5.17
C LEU A 74 -4.23 19.73 5.81
N LYS A 75 -4.28 20.21 7.06
CA LYS A 75 -3.11 20.81 7.74
C LYS A 75 -2.15 19.78 8.30
N ASP A 76 -2.68 18.65 8.73
CA ASP A 76 -1.92 17.54 9.29
C ASP A 76 -2.39 16.23 8.65
N ILE A 77 -1.46 15.51 8.02
CA ILE A 77 -1.73 14.21 7.40
C ILE A 77 -2.37 13.21 8.38
N ASN A 78 -2.09 13.34 9.67
CA ASN A 78 -2.66 12.53 10.73
C ASN A 78 -4.19 12.61 10.87
N GLU A 79 -4.79 13.70 10.40
CA GLU A 79 -6.23 13.92 10.46
C GLU A 79 -6.96 13.22 9.32
N ALA A 80 -6.24 12.79 8.28
CA ALA A 80 -6.83 12.21 7.09
C ALA A 80 -7.59 10.89 7.35
N SER A 81 -8.41 10.51 6.36
CA SER A 81 -9.16 9.24 6.40
C SER A 81 -8.22 8.04 6.36
N ALA A 82 -8.73 6.86 6.73
CA ALA A 82 -7.96 5.62 6.67
C ALA A 82 -7.41 5.35 5.26
N GLU A 83 -8.21 5.59 4.23
CA GLU A 83 -7.80 5.40 2.82
C GLU A 83 -6.65 6.32 2.42
N ILE A 84 -6.72 7.60 2.79
CA ILE A 84 -5.66 8.56 2.48
C ILE A 84 -4.38 8.20 3.25
N LEU A 85 -4.52 7.84 4.53
CA LEU A 85 -3.39 7.44 5.36
C LEU A 85 -2.67 6.20 4.82
N ILE A 86 -3.40 5.17 4.37
CA ILE A 86 -2.74 3.98 3.81
C ILE A 86 -2.08 4.27 2.47
N CYS A 87 -2.70 5.11 1.62
CA CYS A 87 -2.09 5.53 0.35
C CYS A 87 -0.79 6.32 0.60
N TYR A 88 -0.84 7.27 1.54
CA TYR A 88 0.33 8.05 1.94
C TYR A 88 1.43 7.16 2.56
N ALA A 89 1.05 6.24 3.44
CA ALA A 89 1.98 5.28 4.04
C ALA A 89 2.67 4.42 2.96
N TYR A 90 1.89 3.90 2.01
CA TYR A 90 2.44 3.05 0.96
C TYR A 90 3.35 3.83 0.01
N LEU A 91 2.96 5.04 -0.40
CA LEU A 91 3.84 5.96 -1.14
C LEU A 91 5.13 6.24 -0.38
N LYS A 92 5.05 6.48 0.93
CA LYS A 92 6.23 6.78 1.76
C LYS A 92 7.17 5.57 1.85
N ALA A 93 6.62 4.37 1.99
CA ALA A 93 7.39 3.13 1.94
C ALA A 93 8.01 2.88 0.55
N MET A 94 7.34 3.32 -0.52
CA MET A 94 7.85 3.26 -1.90
C MET A 94 8.80 4.42 -2.26
N ASP A 95 8.91 5.46 -1.43
CA ASP A 95 9.93 6.50 -1.57
C ASP A 95 11.21 6.10 -0.84
N ASN A 96 11.10 5.41 0.30
CA ASN A 96 12.23 4.94 1.09
C ASN A 96 12.01 3.51 1.56
N TYR A 97 12.24 2.57 0.65
CA TYR A 97 12.07 1.14 0.88
C TYR A 97 13.00 0.57 1.97
N PHE A 98 14.16 1.20 2.17
CA PHE A 98 15.16 0.76 3.15
C PHE A 98 14.88 1.22 4.58
N ASP A 99 14.05 2.27 4.76
CA ASP A 99 13.63 2.74 6.08
C ASP A 99 12.15 3.12 6.06
N VAL A 100 11.34 2.18 6.55
CA VAL A 100 9.88 2.24 6.55
C VAL A 100 9.29 2.66 7.90
N ASP A 101 10.09 3.07 8.89
CA ASP A 101 9.59 3.31 10.25
C ASP A 101 8.51 4.40 10.31
N ASP A 102 8.69 5.48 9.55
CA ASP A 102 7.66 6.51 9.45
C ASP A 102 6.44 6.03 8.66
N ALA A 103 6.62 5.23 7.61
CA ALA A 103 5.51 4.68 6.84
C ALA A 103 4.62 3.76 7.70
N ILE A 104 5.24 2.93 8.56
CA ILE A 104 4.54 2.05 9.51
C ILE A 104 3.62 2.86 10.42
N LYS A 105 4.06 4.01 10.96
CA LYS A 105 3.23 4.86 11.84
C LYS A 105 1.91 5.25 11.16
N TYR A 106 1.97 5.65 9.89
CA TYR A 106 0.77 6.04 9.13
C TYR A 106 -0.08 4.84 8.72
N ALA A 107 0.55 3.71 8.37
CA ALA A 107 -0.15 2.47 8.03
C ALA A 107 -0.93 1.91 9.22
N GLN A 108 -0.32 1.86 10.41
CA GLN A 108 -0.96 1.43 11.65
C GLN A 108 -2.12 2.35 12.04
N LYS A 109 -1.98 3.66 11.80
CA LYS A 109 -3.07 4.62 12.01
C LYS A 109 -4.20 4.46 11.02
N ALA A 110 -3.92 4.17 9.75
CA ALA A 110 -4.94 3.82 8.76
C ALA A 110 -5.71 2.57 9.19
N LYS A 111 -4.96 1.52 9.55
CA LYS A 111 -5.49 0.26 10.07
C LYS A 111 -6.34 0.48 11.32
N SER A 112 -5.91 1.26 12.30
CA SER A 112 -6.71 1.51 13.52
C SER A 112 -8.03 2.24 13.24
N LYS A 113 -8.05 3.16 12.27
CA LYS A 113 -9.27 3.85 11.82
C LYS A 113 -10.24 2.97 11.03
N ASN A 114 -9.78 1.86 10.44
CA ASN A 114 -10.59 1.00 9.58
C ASN A 114 -10.41 -0.50 9.82
N TYR A 115 -10.06 -0.88 11.05
CA TYR A 115 -9.49 -2.20 11.37
C TYR A 115 -10.36 -3.37 10.92
N LYS A 116 -11.68 -3.24 11.02
CA LYS A 116 -12.63 -4.33 10.74
C LYS A 116 -13.20 -4.34 9.33
N ASN A 117 -13.03 -3.28 8.52
CA ASN A 117 -13.84 -3.13 7.30
C ASN A 117 -13.05 -3.22 6.00
N SER A 118 -11.74 -3.42 6.02
CA SER A 118 -10.94 -3.47 4.78
C SER A 118 -9.83 -4.50 4.86
N TYR A 119 -9.90 -5.51 4.02
CA TYR A 119 -8.81 -6.46 3.81
C TYR A 119 -7.59 -5.73 3.23
N THR A 120 -7.81 -4.86 2.23
CA THR A 120 -6.78 -4.08 1.55
C THR A 120 -5.94 -3.25 2.53
N ILE A 121 -6.56 -2.49 3.42
CA ILE A 121 -5.81 -1.68 4.40
C ILE A 121 -4.99 -2.56 5.33
N ASN A 122 -5.57 -3.67 5.80
CA ASN A 122 -4.87 -4.57 6.72
C ASN A 122 -3.67 -5.24 6.05
N ILE A 123 -3.83 -5.76 4.82
CA ILE A 123 -2.73 -6.45 4.13
C ILE A 123 -1.63 -5.48 3.72
N ILE A 124 -1.95 -4.26 3.26
CA ILE A 124 -0.92 -3.27 2.93
C ILE A 124 -0.18 -2.77 4.18
N CYS A 125 -0.89 -2.59 5.30
CA CYS A 125 -0.23 -2.25 6.56
C CYS A 125 0.81 -3.29 6.94
N VAL A 126 0.43 -4.56 6.87
CA VAL A 126 1.34 -5.67 7.18
C VAL A 126 2.48 -5.76 6.17
N LEU A 127 2.25 -5.58 4.87
CA LEU A 127 3.34 -5.61 3.89
C LEU A 127 4.38 -4.50 4.13
N ILE A 128 3.96 -3.34 4.66
CA ILE A 128 4.88 -2.28 5.08
C ILE A 128 5.65 -2.69 6.36
N GLU A 129 4.99 -3.31 7.33
CA GLU A 129 5.62 -3.84 8.55
C GLU A 129 6.64 -4.96 8.23
N ASP A 130 6.29 -5.87 7.32
CA ASP A 130 7.15 -6.96 6.87
C ASP A 130 8.44 -6.46 6.24
N GLN A 131 8.39 -5.29 5.58
CA GLN A 131 9.58 -4.72 4.98
C GLN A 131 10.69 -4.48 6.01
N LYS A 132 10.31 -4.16 7.25
CA LYS A 132 11.24 -4.07 8.38
C LYS A 132 11.58 -5.44 8.95
N ALA A 133 10.61 -6.35 9.04
CA ALA A 133 10.84 -7.69 9.59
C ALA A 133 11.78 -8.55 8.73
N MET A 134 11.84 -8.30 7.41
CA MET A 134 12.75 -9.00 6.48
C MET A 134 14.23 -8.90 6.87
N ASP A 135 14.63 -7.88 7.62
CA ASP A 135 16.01 -7.73 8.10
C ASP A 135 16.33 -8.61 9.33
N SER A 136 15.35 -9.30 9.90
CA SER A 136 15.51 -9.95 11.22
C SER A 136 14.78 -11.28 11.40
N ASP A 137 13.51 -11.38 11.02
CA ASP A 137 12.66 -12.55 11.29
C ASP A 137 11.77 -12.89 10.08
N TRP A 138 12.26 -13.81 9.27
CA TRP A 138 11.56 -14.31 8.08
C TRP A 138 10.30 -15.12 8.43
N CYS A 139 10.22 -15.72 9.62
CA CYS A 139 9.01 -16.40 10.05
C CYS A 139 7.91 -15.39 10.40
N GLU A 140 8.29 -14.29 11.05
CA GLU A 140 7.36 -13.21 11.39
C GLU A 140 6.73 -12.60 10.13
N VAL A 141 7.53 -12.38 9.07
CA VAL A 141 7.05 -11.94 7.75
C VAL A 141 5.90 -12.83 7.22
N TYR A 142 6.04 -14.16 7.32
CA TYR A 142 4.97 -15.08 6.93
C TYR A 142 3.77 -15.01 7.90
N LYS A 143 4.01 -14.99 9.22
CA LYS A 143 2.95 -15.01 10.23
C LYS A 143 2.06 -13.78 10.14
N LEU A 144 2.64 -12.59 10.03
CA LEU A 144 1.90 -11.33 9.97
C LEU A 144 0.95 -11.32 8.77
N THR A 145 1.44 -11.68 7.57
CA THR A 145 0.60 -11.72 6.36
C THR A 145 -0.45 -12.83 6.42
N ASN A 146 -0.08 -14.01 6.91
CA ASN A 146 -1.02 -15.12 7.05
C ASN A 146 -2.14 -14.80 8.06
N ASN A 147 -1.86 -14.03 9.12
CA ASN A 147 -2.88 -13.59 10.07
C ASN A 147 -3.97 -12.74 9.40
N VAL A 148 -3.60 -11.92 8.41
CA VAL A 148 -4.59 -11.17 7.60
C VAL A 148 -5.34 -12.12 6.66
N ARG A 149 -4.63 -13.05 5.99
CA ARG A 149 -5.22 -14.04 5.06
C ARG A 149 -6.39 -14.81 5.67
N VAL A 150 -6.21 -15.30 6.90
CA VAL A 150 -7.17 -16.18 7.57
C VAL A 150 -8.25 -15.41 8.35
N ASN A 151 -8.19 -14.08 8.38
CA ASN A 151 -9.13 -13.26 9.11
C ASN A 151 -10.44 -13.06 8.32
N ASN A 152 -11.38 -13.99 8.53
CA ASN A 152 -12.70 -13.98 7.88
C ASN A 152 -13.64 -12.85 8.35
N LEU A 153 -13.21 -12.00 9.30
CA LEU A 153 -14.00 -10.83 9.73
C LEU A 153 -13.78 -9.60 8.85
N LEU A 154 -12.74 -9.61 8.01
CA LEU A 154 -12.43 -8.51 7.12
C LEU A 154 -13.32 -8.55 5.87
N ASN A 155 -13.79 -7.39 5.45
CA ASN A 155 -14.40 -7.26 4.13
C ASN A 155 -13.33 -7.52 3.06
N LYS A 156 -13.57 -8.49 2.19
CA LYS A 156 -12.69 -8.82 1.07
C LYS A 156 -12.88 -7.80 -0.06
N ASP A 157 -12.32 -6.62 0.16
CA ASP A 157 -12.34 -5.47 -0.76
C ASP A 157 -11.10 -5.42 -1.68
N MET A 158 -10.49 -6.58 -1.93
CA MET A 158 -9.36 -6.79 -2.83
C MET A 158 -9.66 -7.96 -3.76
N LYS A 159 -9.35 -7.83 -5.06
CA LYS A 159 -9.48 -8.88 -6.05
C LYS A 159 -8.67 -10.12 -5.66
N GLU A 160 -9.26 -11.30 -5.81
CA GLU A 160 -8.62 -12.58 -5.47
C GLU A 160 -7.28 -12.78 -6.21
N ASP A 161 -7.17 -12.36 -7.47
CA ASP A 161 -5.91 -12.40 -8.22
C ASP A 161 -4.80 -11.60 -7.54
N ALA A 162 -5.12 -10.42 -6.98
CA ALA A 162 -4.17 -9.60 -6.25
C ALA A 162 -3.74 -10.27 -4.93
N ILE A 163 -4.69 -10.90 -4.24
CA ILE A 163 -4.43 -11.71 -3.05
C ILE A 163 -3.47 -12.85 -3.40
N ASN A 164 -3.73 -13.58 -4.49
CA ASN A 164 -2.88 -14.67 -4.97
C ASN A 164 -1.46 -14.22 -5.31
N ILE A 165 -1.30 -13.04 -5.93
CA ILE A 165 0.02 -12.44 -6.19
C ILE A 165 0.77 -12.17 -4.89
N ILE A 166 0.09 -11.58 -3.89
CA ILE A 166 0.71 -11.30 -2.58
C ILE A 166 1.17 -12.61 -1.93
N PHE A 167 0.29 -13.59 -1.78
CA PHE A 167 0.64 -14.83 -1.08
C PHE A 167 1.54 -15.76 -1.88
N GLY A 168 1.54 -15.68 -3.20
CA GLY A 168 2.52 -16.39 -4.03
C GLY A 168 3.96 -16.00 -3.68
N TYR A 169 4.19 -14.75 -3.26
CA TYR A 169 5.48 -14.30 -2.73
C TYR A 169 5.61 -14.57 -1.22
N MET A 170 4.59 -14.23 -0.42
CA MET A 170 4.71 -14.33 1.04
C MET A 170 4.84 -15.77 1.54
N ASP A 171 4.25 -16.74 0.85
CA ASP A 171 4.34 -18.15 1.22
C ASP A 171 5.75 -18.74 1.01
N LEU A 172 6.65 -18.06 0.26
CA LEU A 172 8.06 -18.44 0.15
C LEU A 172 8.77 -18.43 1.52
N TYR A 173 8.28 -17.61 2.46
CA TYR A 173 8.86 -17.49 3.79
C TYR A 173 8.33 -18.51 4.80
N LYS A 174 7.29 -19.27 4.45
CA LYS A 174 6.63 -20.24 5.33
C LYS A 174 7.61 -21.25 5.94
N ASP A 175 8.60 -21.67 5.17
CA ASP A 175 9.58 -22.68 5.61
C ASP A 175 10.54 -22.17 6.69
N ASN A 176 10.63 -20.85 6.90
CA ASN A 176 11.43 -20.25 7.99
C ASN A 176 10.75 -20.38 9.36
N CYS A 177 9.50 -20.86 9.42
CA CYS A 177 8.76 -21.06 10.67
C CYS A 177 8.89 -22.46 11.27
N LYS A 178 9.89 -23.24 10.84
CA LYS A 178 10.15 -24.60 11.32
C LYS A 178 11.05 -24.61 12.54
#